data_AF-A0A4Q6C6W6-F1
#
_entry.id   AF-A0A4Q6C6W6-F1
#
_cell.length_a   1.000
_cell.length_b   1.000
_cell.length_c   1.000
_cell.angle_alpha   90.00
_cell.angle_beta   90.00
_cell.angle_gamma   90.00
#
_symmetry.space_group_name_H-M   'P 1'
#
loop_
_entity.id
_entity.type
_entity.pdbx_description
1 polymer ?
#
loop_
_entity_poly.entity_id
_entity_poly.type
_entity_poly.pdbx_seq_one_letter_code
_entity_poly.pdbx_strand_id
1 'polypeptide(L)'
;MKVAARLAATRAAAMTGNQQAVQANMQALNEEFRKSVKLADPARRVDRESARLAARRVEGVSSVAWVDNTDLLVIVSRNEARSYDTIDAICMELEPLGDTLGVVVNLQSGAAITGSDLQILSRNCQLAPGDRALLHRPRNLDVISPEVRAQHRANNPDSREIDLAEWKRRNAESMRILEENERAHAKAAGD
;
A
#
# COMPACT_ATOMS: atom_id res chain seq x y z
N MET A 1 -12.85 -29.62 -2.60
CA MET A 1 -12.52 -30.95 -3.17
C MET A 1 -11.04 -31.33 -3.13
N LYS A 2 -10.07 -30.40 -2.99
CA LYS A 2 -8.62 -30.73 -3.00
C LYS A 2 -8.12 -31.52 -1.78
N VAL A 3 -8.62 -31.23 -0.57
CA VAL A 3 -8.23 -31.93 0.67
C VAL A 3 -8.59 -33.43 0.66
N ALA A 4 -9.79 -33.79 0.19
CA ALA A 4 -10.22 -35.19 0.09
C ALA A 4 -9.40 -35.99 -0.93
N ALA A 5 -9.10 -35.38 -2.09
CA ALA A 5 -8.23 -35.98 -3.10
C ALA A 5 -6.80 -36.20 -2.58
N ARG A 6 -6.27 -35.26 -1.80
CA ARG A 6 -4.94 -35.37 -1.17
C ARG A 6 -4.91 -36.42 -0.06
N LEU A 7 -5.93 -36.52 0.78
CA LEU A 7 -6.06 -37.60 1.77
C LEU A 7 -6.08 -38.98 1.12
N ALA A 8 -6.77 -39.12 -0.01
CA ALA A 8 -6.77 -40.36 -0.79
C ALA A 8 -5.37 -40.66 -1.37
N ALA A 9 -4.67 -39.66 -1.92
CA ALA A 9 -3.31 -39.81 -2.42
C ALA A 9 -2.29 -40.20 -1.32
N THR A 10 -2.40 -39.61 -0.12
CA THR A 10 -1.56 -40.00 1.04
C THR A 10 -1.80 -41.45 1.45
N ARG A 11 -3.06 -41.89 1.51
CA ARG A 11 -3.40 -43.29 1.84
C ARG A 11 -2.87 -44.26 0.79
N ALA A 12 -3.02 -43.94 -0.49
CA ALA A 12 -2.47 -44.75 -1.58
C ALA A 12 -0.93 -44.85 -1.49
N ALA A 13 -0.25 -43.72 -1.29
CA ALA A 13 1.21 -43.69 -1.11
C ALA A 13 1.68 -44.49 0.11
N ALA A 14 0.93 -44.45 1.21
CA ALA A 14 1.21 -45.24 2.41
C ALA A 14 1.05 -46.74 2.15
N MET A 15 0.00 -47.14 1.41
CA MET A 15 -0.23 -48.54 1.01
C MET A 15 0.86 -49.07 0.07
N THR A 16 1.46 -48.22 -0.76
CA THR A 16 2.58 -48.59 -1.64
C THR A 16 3.95 -48.44 -0.99
N GLY A 17 4.03 -48.10 0.31
CA GLY A 17 5.29 -47.88 1.01
C GLY A 17 6.10 -46.66 0.53
N ASN A 18 5.50 -45.76 -0.24
CA ASN A 18 6.17 -44.59 -0.80
C ASN A 18 6.22 -43.45 0.23
N GLN A 19 7.19 -43.55 1.15
CA GLN A 19 7.35 -42.59 2.26
C GLN A 19 7.59 -41.16 1.79
N GLN A 20 8.30 -40.96 0.67
CA GLN A 20 8.51 -39.63 0.09
C GLN A 20 7.19 -39.00 -0.37
N ALA A 21 6.34 -39.77 -1.05
CA ALA A 21 5.04 -39.28 -1.48
C ALA A 21 4.10 -39.00 -0.29
N VAL A 22 4.18 -39.79 0.79
CA VAL A 22 3.44 -39.50 2.03
C VAL A 22 3.91 -38.17 2.65
N GLN A 23 5.22 -37.96 2.79
CA GLN A 23 5.77 -36.72 3.34
C GLN A 23 5.40 -35.50 2.50
N ALA A 24 5.54 -35.58 1.17
CA ALA A 24 5.19 -34.50 0.26
C ALA A 24 3.70 -34.14 0.33
N ASN A 25 2.81 -35.14 0.38
CA ASN A 25 1.38 -34.89 0.51
C ASN A 25 1.02 -34.26 1.86
N MET A 26 1.64 -34.70 2.96
CA MET A 26 1.42 -34.11 4.30
C MET A 26 1.90 -32.66 4.37
N GLN A 27 3.07 -32.34 3.81
CA GLN A 27 3.56 -30.96 3.72
C GLN A 27 2.61 -30.08 2.91
N ALA A 28 2.12 -30.58 1.77
CA ALA A 28 1.18 -29.85 0.92
C ALA A 28 -0.18 -29.63 1.60
N LEU A 29 -0.63 -30.58 2.43
CA LEU A 29 -1.86 -30.47 3.23
C LEU A 29 -1.73 -29.42 4.33
N ASN A 30 -0.58 -29.40 5.01
CA ASN A 30 -0.28 -28.38 6.02
C ASN A 30 -0.24 -26.97 5.41
N GLU A 31 0.44 -26.81 4.26
CA GLU A 31 0.48 -25.55 3.53
C GLU A 31 -0.92 -25.06 3.11
N GLU A 32 -1.76 -25.95 2.60
CA GLU A 32 -3.13 -25.63 2.19
C GLU A 32 -4.00 -25.24 3.39
N PHE A 33 -3.87 -25.96 4.51
CA PHE A 33 -4.55 -25.60 5.76
C PHE A 33 -4.15 -24.20 6.23
N ARG A 34 -2.85 -23.90 6.28
CA ARG A 34 -2.35 -22.58 6.70
C ARG A 34 -2.90 -21.45 5.85
N LYS A 35 -2.88 -21.61 4.52
CA LYS A 35 -3.45 -20.62 3.59
C LYS A 35 -4.95 -20.43 3.82
N SER A 36 -5.69 -21.50 4.11
CA SER A 36 -7.13 -21.41 4.39
C SER A 36 -7.45 -20.60 5.65
N VAL A 37 -6.56 -20.62 6.64
CA VAL A 37 -6.66 -19.79 7.85
C VAL A 37 -5.85 -18.49 7.75
N LYS A 38 -5.37 -18.12 6.55
CA LYS A 38 -4.56 -16.93 6.27
C LYS A 38 -3.29 -16.84 7.15
N LEU A 39 -2.69 -17.97 7.53
CA LEU A 39 -1.51 -18.02 8.39
C LEU A 39 -0.21 -18.05 7.59
N ALA A 40 0.58 -16.99 7.68
CA ALA A 40 1.89 -16.88 7.02
C ALA A 40 2.92 -17.90 7.54
N ASP A 41 3.91 -18.21 6.71
CA ASP A 41 5.02 -19.12 7.00
C ASP A 41 6.25 -18.47 7.61
N PRO A 42 6.48 -18.61 8.94
CA PRO A 42 7.66 -18.02 9.57
C PRO A 42 8.95 -18.69 9.11
N ALA A 43 8.92 -19.95 8.63
CA ALA A 43 10.10 -20.64 8.11
C ALA A 43 10.49 -20.18 6.69
N ARG A 44 9.54 -19.58 5.96
CA ARG A 44 9.75 -19.04 4.61
C ARG A 44 9.60 -17.53 4.56
N ARG A 45 10.01 -16.82 5.61
CA ARG A 45 9.94 -15.36 5.61
C ARG A 45 10.77 -14.77 4.49
N VAL A 46 10.20 -13.80 3.82
CA VAL A 46 10.89 -13.00 2.82
C VAL A 46 12.00 -12.19 3.50
N ASP A 47 13.24 -12.29 3.00
CA ASP A 47 14.34 -11.45 3.45
C ASP A 47 14.11 -9.99 3.07
N ARG A 48 14.33 -9.08 4.02
CA ARG A 48 13.94 -7.68 3.87
C ARG A 48 14.74 -6.94 2.82
N GLU A 49 16.04 -7.15 2.81
CA GLU A 49 16.92 -6.41 1.91
C GLU A 49 16.78 -6.95 0.48
N SER A 50 16.64 -8.27 0.35
CA SER A 50 16.33 -8.92 -0.91
C SER A 50 14.99 -8.45 -1.48
N ALA A 51 13.96 -8.36 -0.63
CA ALA A 51 12.66 -7.80 -1.01
C ALA A 51 12.73 -6.34 -1.42
N ARG A 52 13.50 -5.52 -0.68
CA ARG A 52 13.70 -4.10 -0.99
C ARG A 52 14.33 -3.94 -2.37
N LEU A 53 15.36 -4.72 -2.66
CA LEU A 53 16.03 -4.74 -3.96
C LEU A 53 15.11 -5.26 -5.07
N ALA A 54 14.28 -6.26 -4.78
CA ALA A 54 13.34 -6.83 -5.73
C ALA A 54 12.21 -5.88 -6.10
N ALA A 55 11.52 -5.32 -5.10
CA ALA A 55 10.46 -4.34 -5.31
C ALA A 55 10.95 -3.10 -6.06
N ARG A 56 12.22 -2.69 -5.87
CA ARG A 56 12.80 -1.53 -6.58
C ARG A 56 12.99 -1.76 -8.08
N ARG A 57 12.89 -3.01 -8.58
CA ARG A 57 12.94 -3.29 -10.02
C ARG A 57 11.62 -3.01 -10.73
N VAL A 58 10.51 -2.90 -9.99
CA VAL A 58 9.19 -2.62 -10.56
C VAL A 58 9.17 -1.19 -11.11
N GLU A 59 8.66 -1.05 -12.33
CA GLU A 59 8.59 0.25 -13.00
C GLU A 59 7.81 1.28 -12.17
N GLY A 60 8.36 2.48 -12.08
CA GLY A 60 7.73 3.59 -11.36
C GLY A 60 7.99 3.60 -9.85
N VAL A 61 8.63 2.57 -9.29
CA VAL A 61 9.08 2.57 -7.89
C VAL A 61 10.32 3.47 -7.74
N SER A 62 10.22 4.49 -6.88
CA SER A 62 11.33 5.41 -6.58
C SER A 62 12.07 5.03 -5.30
N SER A 63 11.34 4.58 -4.28
CA SER A 63 11.89 4.22 -2.98
C SER A 63 11.12 3.06 -2.35
N VAL A 64 11.82 2.27 -1.53
CA VAL A 64 11.27 1.10 -0.81
C VAL A 64 11.89 1.06 0.58
N ALA A 65 11.05 0.91 1.60
CA ALA A 65 11.46 0.81 3.00
C ALA A 65 10.57 -0.18 3.75
N TRP A 66 11.16 -0.94 4.68
CA TRP A 66 10.39 -1.74 5.63
C TRP A 66 10.00 -0.88 6.82
N VAL A 67 8.71 -0.86 7.16
CA VAL A 67 8.21 -0.20 8.36
C VAL A 67 8.38 -1.11 9.57
N ASP A 68 8.10 -2.41 9.39
CA ASP A 68 8.28 -3.44 10.41
C ASP A 68 8.57 -4.81 9.77
N ASN A 69 8.13 -5.90 10.41
CA ASN A 69 8.39 -7.26 9.95
C ASN A 69 7.45 -7.71 8.81
N THR A 70 6.38 -6.95 8.56
CA THR A 70 5.26 -7.35 7.70
C THR A 70 4.89 -6.26 6.70
N ASP A 71 5.13 -4.99 7.02
CA ASP A 71 4.69 -3.85 6.23
C ASP A 71 5.85 -3.26 5.41
N LEU A 72 5.72 -3.36 4.09
CA LEU A 72 6.62 -2.79 3.09
C LEU A 72 6.03 -1.48 2.58
N LEU A 73 6.69 -0.35 2.83
CA LEU A 73 6.34 0.95 2.25
C LEU A 73 7.08 1.14 0.93
N VAL A 74 6.35 1.53 -0.10
CA VAL A 74 6.88 1.80 -1.43
C VAL A 74 6.39 3.16 -1.89
N ILE A 75 7.33 3.99 -2.34
CA ILE A 75 7.03 5.29 -2.94
C ILE A 75 7.15 5.13 -4.45
N VAL A 76 6.12 5.56 -5.16
CA VAL A 76 6.09 5.58 -6.62
C VAL A 76 6.27 7.01 -7.16
N SER A 77 6.90 7.15 -8.31
CA SER A 77 7.25 8.45 -8.90
C SER A 77 6.06 9.23 -9.48
N ARG A 78 4.93 8.57 -9.73
CA ARG A 78 3.74 9.15 -10.39
C ARG A 78 2.46 8.78 -9.62
N ASN A 79 1.41 9.59 -9.73
CA ASN A 79 0.16 9.33 -9.01
C ASN A 79 -0.56 8.08 -9.56
N GLU A 80 -0.49 7.85 -10.87
CA GLU A 80 -1.15 6.76 -11.57
C GLU A 80 -0.54 5.39 -11.24
N ALA A 81 0.74 5.37 -10.85
CA ALA A 81 1.44 4.18 -10.39
C ALA A 81 1.03 3.76 -8.97
N ARG A 82 0.22 4.56 -8.26
CA ARG A 82 -0.40 4.16 -7.00
C ARG A 82 -1.65 3.32 -7.29
N SER A 83 -1.43 2.10 -7.78
CA SER A 83 -2.49 1.19 -8.22
C SER A 83 -2.30 -0.23 -7.66
N TYR A 84 -3.37 -1.03 -7.71
CA TYR A 84 -3.28 -2.45 -7.35
C TYR A 84 -2.41 -3.25 -8.33
N ASP A 85 -2.33 -2.83 -9.59
CA ASP A 85 -1.47 -3.46 -10.59
C ASP A 85 0.02 -3.31 -10.22
N THR A 86 0.41 -2.15 -9.68
CA THR A 86 1.77 -1.95 -9.17
C THR A 86 2.02 -2.80 -7.92
N ILE A 87 1.02 -2.97 -7.04
CA ILE A 87 1.14 -3.93 -5.93
C ILE A 87 1.30 -5.36 -6.45
N ASP A 88 0.54 -5.76 -7.46
CA ASP A 88 0.62 -7.10 -8.06
C ASP A 88 2.01 -7.34 -8.66
N ALA A 89 2.56 -6.37 -9.38
CA ALA A 89 3.92 -6.43 -9.92
C ALA A 89 4.98 -6.59 -8.80
N ILE A 90 4.85 -5.85 -7.70
CA ILE A 90 5.74 -6.00 -6.54
C ILE A 90 5.60 -7.39 -5.93
N CYS A 91 4.38 -7.87 -5.73
CA CYS A 91 4.15 -9.18 -5.14
C CYS A 91 4.74 -10.31 -5.98
N MET A 92 4.64 -10.25 -7.32
CA MET A 92 5.30 -11.20 -8.22
C MET A 92 6.82 -11.20 -8.08
N GLU A 93 7.45 -10.03 -7.89
CA GLU A 93 8.90 -9.95 -7.63
C GLU A 93 9.31 -10.55 -6.27
N LEU A 94 8.40 -10.58 -5.29
CA LEU A 94 8.65 -11.12 -3.95
C LEU A 94 8.38 -12.63 -3.84
N GLU A 95 7.52 -13.20 -4.69
CA GLU A 95 7.16 -14.64 -4.66
C GLU A 95 8.37 -15.60 -4.63
N PRO A 96 9.44 -15.39 -5.42
CA PRO A 96 10.61 -16.27 -5.39
C PRO A 96 11.38 -16.22 -4.07
N LEU A 97 11.21 -15.16 -3.28
CA LEU A 97 12.01 -14.89 -2.08
C LEU A 97 11.42 -15.53 -0.82
N GLY A 98 10.16 -15.96 -0.84
CA GLY A 98 9.51 -16.54 0.34
C GLY A 98 7.99 -16.51 0.29
N ASP A 99 7.37 -16.71 1.46
CA ASP A 99 5.94 -16.61 1.63
C ASP A 99 5.50 -15.15 1.76
N THR A 100 4.90 -14.64 0.68
CA THR A 100 4.38 -13.28 0.56
C THR A 100 3.07 -13.05 1.32
N LEU A 101 2.45 -14.11 1.87
CA LEU A 101 1.26 -13.96 2.74
C LEU A 101 1.60 -13.15 4.00
N GLY A 102 2.86 -13.15 4.43
CA GLY A 102 3.35 -12.31 5.54
C GLY A 102 3.62 -10.84 5.18
N VAL A 103 3.45 -10.44 3.92
CA VAL A 103 3.83 -9.10 3.43
C VAL A 103 2.59 -8.29 3.05
N VAL A 104 2.52 -7.08 3.58
CA VAL A 104 1.57 -6.04 3.16
C VAL A 104 2.34 -4.93 2.47
N VAL A 105 2.01 -4.69 1.21
CA VAL A 105 2.58 -3.60 0.42
C VAL A 105 1.72 -2.36 0.63
N ASN A 106 2.38 -1.25 0.92
CA ASN A 106 1.78 0.06 1.15
C ASN A 106 2.37 1.04 0.12
N LEU A 107 1.57 1.48 -0.85
CA LEU A 107 1.98 2.41 -1.88
C LEU A 107 1.63 3.86 -1.51
N GLN A 108 2.61 4.75 -1.64
CA GLN A 108 2.43 6.19 -1.56
C GLN A 108 2.93 6.83 -2.86
N SER A 109 2.24 7.85 -3.37
CA SER A 109 2.81 8.62 -4.48
C SER A 109 3.76 9.72 -3.98
N GLY A 110 4.95 9.78 -4.55
CA GLY A 110 5.91 10.86 -4.37
C GLY A 110 5.59 12.11 -5.19
N ALA A 111 4.66 12.02 -6.15
CA ALA A 111 4.16 13.15 -6.94
C ALA A 111 2.85 13.75 -6.39
N ALA A 112 2.47 13.34 -5.17
CA ALA A 112 1.23 13.77 -4.55
C ALA A 112 1.25 15.28 -4.23
N ILE A 113 0.33 16.02 -4.85
CA ILE A 113 0.12 17.45 -4.61
C ILE A 113 -1.22 17.72 -3.91
N THR A 114 -2.13 16.75 -3.90
CA THR A 114 -3.40 16.82 -3.16
C THR A 114 -3.43 15.84 -1.99
N GLY A 115 -4.28 16.11 -0.99
CA GLY A 115 -4.46 15.21 0.15
C GLY A 115 -5.02 13.82 -0.21
N SER A 116 -5.72 13.70 -1.35
CA SER A 116 -6.15 12.41 -1.89
C SER A 116 -5.00 11.61 -2.50
N ASP A 117 -4.02 12.28 -3.11
CA ASP A 117 -2.87 11.62 -3.73
C ASP A 117 -1.89 11.11 -2.67
N LEU A 118 -1.87 11.75 -1.50
CA LEU A 118 -1.08 11.33 -0.33
C LEU A 118 -1.63 10.07 0.35
N GLN A 119 -2.85 9.65 0.03
CA GLN A 119 -3.45 8.47 0.65
C GLN A 119 -2.66 7.22 0.30
N ILE A 120 -2.34 6.41 1.31
CA ILE A 120 -1.67 5.14 1.08
C ILE A 120 -2.65 4.10 0.54
N LEU A 121 -2.23 3.39 -0.51
CA LEU A 121 -2.94 2.24 -1.06
C LEU A 121 -2.27 0.96 -0.55
N SER A 122 -3.00 0.14 0.21
CA SER A 122 -2.44 -1.05 0.86
C SER A 122 -3.13 -2.33 0.44
N ARG A 123 -2.36 -3.42 0.26
CA ARG A 123 -2.89 -4.79 0.10
C ARG A 123 -1.86 -5.84 0.51
N ASN A 124 -2.34 -6.97 1.00
CA ASN A 124 -1.52 -8.16 1.19
C ASN A 124 -1.27 -8.87 -0.16
N CYS A 125 -0.10 -9.48 -0.33
CA CYS A 125 0.27 -10.08 -1.62
C CYS A 125 -0.51 -11.33 -2.04
N GLN A 126 -1.20 -12.03 -1.13
CA GLN A 126 -1.94 -13.25 -1.45
C GLN A 126 -3.44 -13.15 -1.14
N LEU A 127 -3.91 -12.01 -0.63
CA LEU A 127 -5.29 -11.85 -0.16
C LEU A 127 -6.01 -10.72 -0.92
N ALA A 128 -7.34 -10.73 -0.83
CA ALA A 128 -8.17 -9.69 -1.41
C ALA A 128 -7.86 -8.31 -0.80
N PRO A 129 -8.15 -7.20 -1.51
CA PRO A 129 -8.08 -5.86 -0.93
C PRO A 129 -8.82 -5.78 0.41
N GLY A 130 -8.15 -5.23 1.42
CA GLY A 130 -8.67 -5.11 2.80
C GLY A 130 -8.47 -6.34 3.68
N ASP A 131 -8.14 -7.51 3.12
CA ASP A 131 -7.79 -8.70 3.90
C ASP A 131 -6.34 -8.68 4.39
N ARG A 132 -6.09 -9.32 5.54
CA ARG A 132 -4.75 -9.50 6.13
C ARG A 132 -4.56 -10.93 6.63
N ALA A 133 -3.28 -11.31 6.76
CA ALA A 133 -2.91 -12.56 7.38
C ALA A 133 -3.39 -12.63 8.84
N LEU A 134 -3.71 -13.83 9.31
CA LEU A 134 -4.08 -14.09 10.69
C LEU A 134 -2.94 -13.65 11.62
N LEU A 135 -3.29 -12.96 12.71
CA LEU A 135 -2.36 -12.35 13.69
C LEU A 135 -1.64 -11.08 13.21
N HIS A 136 -1.85 -10.62 11.97
CA HIS A 136 -1.31 -9.34 11.53
C HIS A 136 -2.10 -8.19 12.17
N ARG A 137 -1.39 -7.28 12.86
CA ARG A 137 -2.01 -6.06 13.40
C ARG A 137 -2.20 -5.04 12.28
N PRO A 138 -3.38 -4.42 12.15
CA PRO A 138 -3.56 -3.36 11.17
C PRO A 138 -2.65 -2.18 11.52
N ARG A 139 -1.80 -1.80 10.57
CA ARG A 139 -1.06 -0.55 10.62
C ARG A 139 -1.76 0.48 9.75
N ASN A 140 -2.05 1.63 10.35
CA ASN A 140 -2.39 2.83 9.60
C ASN A 140 -1.10 3.63 9.42
N LEU A 141 -0.68 3.79 8.16
CA LEU A 141 0.50 4.56 7.79
C LEU A 141 0.13 5.97 7.31
N ASP A 142 -1.16 6.26 7.12
CA ASP A 142 -1.60 7.63 6.83
C ASP A 142 -1.42 8.49 8.08
N VAL A 143 -0.72 9.61 7.93
CA VAL A 143 -0.49 10.60 9.01
C VAL A 143 -1.81 11.25 9.45
N ILE A 144 -2.81 11.32 8.56
CA ILE A 144 -4.12 11.94 8.83
C ILE A 144 -5.22 10.90 8.65
N SER A 145 -6.05 10.74 9.69
CA SER A 145 -7.16 9.79 9.65
C SER A 145 -8.18 10.16 8.55
N PRO A 146 -8.92 9.18 8.01
CA PRO A 146 -9.97 9.45 7.03
C PRO A 146 -11.05 10.41 7.54
N GLU A 147 -11.39 10.32 8.83
CA GLU A 147 -12.40 11.17 9.48
C GLU A 147 -11.94 12.62 9.55
N VAL A 148 -10.69 12.85 9.97
CA VAL A 148 -10.10 14.19 10.01
C VAL A 148 -10.02 14.79 8.61
N ARG A 149 -9.67 14.00 7.59
CA ARG A 149 -9.71 14.42 6.18
C ARG A 149 -11.12 14.74 5.70
N ALA A 150 -12.12 13.92 6.05
CA ALA A 150 -13.51 14.18 5.69
C ALA A 150 -14.01 15.48 6.32
N GLN A 151 -13.66 15.73 7.59
CA GLN A 151 -13.98 16.96 8.29
C GLN A 151 -13.28 18.18 7.66
N HIS A 152 -11.99 18.09 7.33
CA HIS A 152 -11.29 19.17 6.62
C HIS A 152 -11.92 19.46 5.26
N ARG A 153 -12.34 18.44 4.50
CA ARG A 153 -13.04 18.63 3.21
C ARG A 153 -14.43 19.25 3.39
N ALA A 154 -15.14 18.89 4.45
CA ALA A 154 -16.44 19.49 4.76
C ALA A 154 -16.29 20.96 5.20
N ASN A 155 -15.23 21.27 5.96
CA ASN A 155 -14.96 22.62 6.46
C ASN A 155 -14.32 23.55 5.42
N ASN A 156 -13.68 23.00 4.38
CA ASN A 156 -13.09 23.75 3.26
C ASN A 156 -13.67 23.28 1.91
N PRO A 157 -14.91 23.68 1.59
CA PRO A 157 -15.53 23.34 0.29
C PRO A 157 -14.78 23.91 -0.92
N ASP A 158 -13.99 24.99 -0.75
CA ASP A 158 -13.16 25.63 -1.79
C ASP A 158 -11.95 24.77 -2.27
N SER A 159 -11.76 23.57 -1.71
CA SER A 159 -10.66 22.67 -2.09
C SER A 159 -11.00 21.73 -3.26
N ARG A 160 -12.23 21.81 -3.80
CA ARG A 160 -12.62 21.05 -4.98
C ARG A 160 -12.26 21.86 -6.21
N GLU A 161 -11.19 21.43 -6.88
CA GLU A 161 -10.82 21.89 -8.21
C GLU A 161 -10.52 23.40 -8.25
N ILE A 162 -9.27 23.77 -7.94
CA ILE A 162 -8.81 25.15 -8.14
C ILE A 162 -8.88 25.43 -9.64
N ASP A 163 -9.93 26.14 -10.09
CA ASP A 163 -9.90 26.79 -11.40
C ASP A 163 -8.77 27.81 -11.35
N LEU A 164 -7.65 27.44 -11.98
CA LEU A 164 -6.42 28.21 -11.98
C LEU A 164 -6.65 29.65 -12.50
N ALA A 165 -7.64 29.86 -13.37
CA ALA A 165 -7.98 31.16 -13.91
C ALA A 165 -8.79 32.02 -12.93
N GLU A 166 -9.71 31.41 -12.18
CA GLU A 166 -10.44 32.08 -11.10
C GLU A 166 -9.54 32.41 -9.91
N TRP A 167 -8.67 31.47 -9.51
CA TRP A 167 -7.70 31.69 -8.45
C TRP A 167 -6.76 32.84 -8.76
N LYS A 168 -6.21 32.90 -10.00
CA LYS A 168 -5.36 34.02 -10.43
C LYS A 168 -6.08 35.38 -10.38
N ARG A 169 -7.36 35.42 -10.76
CA ARG A 169 -8.18 36.65 -10.71
C ARG A 169 -8.40 37.11 -9.27
N ARG A 170 -8.85 36.22 -8.39
CA ARG A 170 -9.03 36.50 -6.95
C ARG A 170 -7.74 36.97 -6.29
N ASN A 171 -6.61 36.37 -6.64
CA ASN A 171 -5.32 36.71 -6.05
C ASN A 171 -4.80 38.06 -6.56
N ALA A 172 -4.98 38.37 -7.85
CA ALA A 172 -4.65 39.68 -8.41
C ALA A 172 -5.51 40.81 -7.80
N GLU A 173 -6.79 40.56 -7.58
CA GLU A 173 -7.69 41.51 -6.91
C GLU A 173 -7.30 41.71 -5.44
N SER A 174 -6.97 40.63 -4.72
CA SER A 174 -6.48 40.72 -3.34
C SER A 174 -5.19 41.53 -3.23
N MET A 175 -4.24 41.32 -4.15
CA MET A 175 -3.00 42.12 -4.21
C MET A 175 -3.28 43.60 -4.48
N ARG A 176 -4.23 43.90 -5.37
CA ARG A 176 -4.61 45.29 -5.66
C ARG A 176 -5.19 46.00 -4.44
N ILE A 177 -6.03 45.31 -3.67
CA ILE A 177 -6.61 45.85 -2.43
C ILE A 177 -5.51 46.11 -1.38
N LEU A 178 -4.53 45.21 -1.28
CA LEU A 178 -3.40 45.40 -0.37
C LEU A 178 -2.54 46.61 -0.75
N GLU A 179 -2.22 46.77 -2.04
CA GLU A 179 -1.50 47.95 -2.53
C GLU A 179 -2.27 49.26 -2.35
N GLU A 180 -3.59 49.23 -2.55
CA GLU A 180 -4.46 50.38 -2.31
C GLU A 180 -4.50 50.75 -0.81
N ASN A 181 -4.57 49.76 0.07
CA ASN A 181 -4.50 49.97 1.52
C ASN A 181 -3.12 50.49 1.95
N GLU A 182 -2.02 49.94 1.44
CA GLU A 182 -0.67 50.43 1.72
C GLU A 182 -0.49 51.89 1.28
N ARG A 183 -1.00 52.26 0.10
CA ARG A 183 -0.98 53.65 -0.37
C ARG A 183 -1.84 54.57 0.50
N ALA A 184 -3.00 54.10 0.95
CA ALA A 184 -3.86 54.86 1.86
C ALA A 184 -3.18 55.07 3.22
N HIS A 185 -2.50 54.05 3.75
CA HIS A 185 -1.72 54.14 4.98
C HIS A 185 -0.50 55.05 4.84
N ALA A 186 0.22 54.99 3.71
CA ALA A 186 1.36 55.87 3.44
C ALA A 186 0.93 57.35 3.31
N LYS A 187 -0.24 57.61 2.74
CA LYS A 187 -0.82 58.95 2.66
C LYS A 187 -1.27 59.48 4.02
N ALA A 188 -1.81 58.61 4.88
CA ALA A 188 -2.21 58.98 6.25
C ALA A 188 -1.02 59.16 7.23
N ALA A 189 0.16 58.65 6.90
CA ALA A 189 1.38 58.79 7.70
C ALA A 189 2.29 59.96 7.26
N GLY A 190 1.91 60.67 6.19
CA GLY A 190 2.64 61.80 5.60
C GLY A 190 2.01 63.18 5.79
N ASP A 191 0.88 63.26 6.51
CA ASP A 191 0.27 64.48 7.07
C ASP A 191 0.56 64.55 8.58
#